data_AF-A0A7S0V2W1-F1
#
_entry.id   AF-A0A7S0V2W1-F1
#
_cell.length_a   1.000
_cell.length_b   1.000
_cell.length_c   1.000
_cell.angle_alpha   90.00
_cell.angle_beta   90.00
_cell.angle_gamma   90.00
#
_symmetry.space_group_name_H-M   'P 1'
#
loop_
_entity.id
_entity.type
_entity.pdbx_description
1 polymer ?
#
loop_
_entity_poly.entity_id
_entity_poly.type
_entity_poly.pdbx_seq_one_letter_code
_entity_poly.pdbx_strand_id
1 'polypeptide(L)'
;MPSARRAMARATERTSPPPPAVNPPKARGGQPSPPGGGVGLEGYSLSMIPPEIGGLVFLRELVLRRHEISLLPTELFGLDCLETLDLSRNRLEDLPIEIAQLRRLQKLHLDHNILQELPSQIVGRRRSDSPNLSFLHTLSVRHNRLKKLPREINSLVRLRVLLASHNELQELPRLVSELDHIRVIDVSFNAIRELPMPLMNRLAHRR
;
A
#
# COMPACT_ATOMS: atom_id res chain seq x y z
N MET A 1 -36.90 13.35 -66.36
CA MET A 1 -36.83 11.90 -66.69
C MET A 1 -35.86 11.77 -67.86
N PRO A 2 -34.83 10.88 -67.89
CA PRO A 2 -34.59 9.62 -67.15
C PRO A 2 -33.40 9.73 -66.16
N SER A 3 -33.32 9.05 -65.01
CA SER A 3 -33.12 7.61 -64.71
C SER A 3 -31.81 7.00 -65.24
N ALA A 4 -30.90 6.61 -64.31
CA ALA A 4 -30.27 5.28 -64.22
C ALA A 4 -28.89 5.27 -63.51
N ARG A 5 -28.88 4.64 -62.33
CA ARG A 5 -27.90 3.66 -61.78
C ARG A 5 -26.41 3.66 -62.22
N ARG A 6 -25.56 3.79 -61.18
CA ARG A 6 -24.53 2.83 -60.70
C ARG A 6 -23.20 2.72 -61.48
N ALA A 7 -22.10 3.21 -60.88
CA ALA A 7 -20.88 2.42 -60.60
C ALA A 7 -19.77 3.24 -59.89
N MET A 8 -19.24 2.63 -58.82
CA MET A 8 -17.86 2.67 -58.28
C MET A 8 -16.97 3.92 -58.49
N ALA A 9 -16.54 4.52 -57.39
CA ALA A 9 -15.20 5.09 -57.27
C ALA A 9 -14.68 4.97 -55.83
N ARG A 10 -13.55 4.27 -55.70
CA ARG A 10 -12.71 4.16 -54.50
C ARG A 10 -12.25 5.55 -54.05
N ALA A 11 -12.30 5.83 -52.75
CA ALA A 11 -11.50 6.88 -52.13
C ALA A 11 -10.77 6.27 -50.93
N THR A 12 -9.45 6.26 -51.05
CA THR A 12 -8.43 5.68 -50.19
C THR A 12 -8.33 6.42 -48.85
N GLU A 13 -8.48 5.69 -47.75
CA GLU A 13 -8.06 6.09 -46.41
C GLU A 13 -6.53 6.24 -46.39
N ARG A 14 -6.03 7.43 -46.03
CA ARG A 14 -4.62 7.66 -45.73
C ARG A 14 -4.37 7.18 -44.30
N THR A 15 -3.79 5.99 -44.16
CA THR A 15 -3.22 5.47 -42.92
C THR A 15 -1.80 6.03 -42.74
N SER A 16 -1.55 6.63 -41.57
CA SER A 16 -0.20 7.04 -41.13
C SER A 16 0.60 5.81 -40.69
N PRO A 17 1.93 5.75 -40.93
CA PRO A 17 2.75 4.59 -40.59
C PRO A 17 2.99 4.47 -39.07
N PRO A 18 3.13 3.25 -38.53
CA PRO A 18 3.45 3.02 -37.11
C PRO A 18 4.92 3.36 -36.81
N PRO A 19 5.25 3.80 -35.57
CA PRO A 19 6.62 4.09 -35.16
C PRO A 19 7.48 2.82 -35.02
N PRO A 20 8.81 2.93 -35.16
CA PRO A 20 9.71 1.78 -35.25
C PRO A 20 9.89 1.05 -33.91
N ALA A 21 10.02 -0.27 -34.00
CA ALA A 21 10.25 -1.18 -32.87
C ALA A 21 11.58 -0.88 -32.16
N VAL A 22 11.52 -0.59 -30.87
CA VAL A 22 12.68 -0.43 -30.00
C VAL A 22 13.12 -1.82 -29.52
N ASN A 23 14.27 -2.29 -30.01
CA ASN A 23 14.90 -3.53 -29.53
C ASN A 23 15.36 -3.37 -28.07
N PRO A 24 15.13 -4.34 -27.17
CA PRO A 24 15.58 -4.27 -25.79
C PRO A 24 17.12 -4.47 -25.68
N PRO A 25 17.80 -3.78 -24.75
CA PRO A 25 19.23 -3.96 -24.54
C PRO A 25 19.53 -5.27 -23.80
N LYS A 26 20.67 -5.89 -24.15
CA LYS A 26 21.21 -7.12 -23.58
C LYS A 26 21.31 -7.06 -22.05
N ALA A 27 20.76 -8.08 -21.39
CA ALA A 27 20.88 -8.31 -19.96
C ALA A 27 22.35 -8.48 -19.55
N ARG A 28 22.84 -7.60 -18.67
CA ARG A 28 24.10 -7.80 -17.94
C ARG A 28 23.77 -8.47 -16.61
N GLY A 29 24.36 -9.64 -16.40
CA GLY A 29 24.12 -10.47 -15.23
C GLY A 29 24.43 -9.78 -13.91
N GLY A 30 23.49 -9.89 -12.97
CA GLY A 30 23.69 -9.66 -11.55
C GLY A 30 23.50 -11.00 -10.81
N GLN A 31 24.41 -11.28 -9.88
CA GLN A 31 24.55 -12.52 -9.11
C GLN A 31 23.28 -12.92 -8.33
N PRO A 32 23.11 -14.21 -7.99
CA PRO A 32 21.97 -14.69 -7.23
C PRO A 32 22.06 -14.32 -5.75
N SER A 33 20.97 -13.77 -5.21
CA SER A 33 20.73 -13.53 -3.79
C SER A 33 20.45 -14.86 -3.04
N PRO A 34 20.69 -14.96 -1.71
CA PRO A 34 20.65 -16.21 -0.94
C PRO A 34 19.21 -16.73 -0.74
N PRO A 35 19.01 -17.97 -0.25
CA PRO A 35 17.69 -18.58 -0.12
C PRO A 35 16.96 -17.99 1.09
N GLY A 36 16.29 -16.87 0.89
CA GLY A 36 15.28 -16.32 1.79
C GLY A 36 14.11 -15.89 0.92
N GLY A 37 12.90 -16.38 1.21
CA GLY A 37 11.69 -16.21 0.39
C GLY A 37 11.13 -14.79 0.36
N GLY A 38 11.95 -13.81 -0.01
CA GLY A 38 11.55 -12.43 -0.31
C GLY A 38 11.59 -12.21 -1.81
N VAL A 39 10.49 -11.73 -2.39
CA VAL A 39 10.44 -11.30 -3.79
C VAL A 39 10.61 -9.79 -3.80
N GLY A 40 11.78 -9.32 -4.23
CA GLY A 40 12.06 -7.92 -4.50
C GLY A 40 12.18 -7.71 -6.00
N LEU A 41 11.31 -6.91 -6.60
CA LEU A 41 11.32 -6.63 -8.04
C LEU A 41 12.04 -5.30 -8.34
N GLU A 42 13.17 -5.02 -7.70
CA GLU A 42 13.89 -3.76 -7.93
C GLU A 42 14.44 -3.69 -9.37
N GLY A 43 13.80 -2.90 -10.25
CA GLY A 43 14.30 -2.63 -11.61
C GLY A 43 13.27 -2.67 -12.75
N TYR A 44 12.06 -3.18 -12.52
CA TYR A 44 10.97 -3.19 -13.52
C TYR A 44 9.82 -2.29 -13.06
N SER A 45 9.41 -1.30 -13.86
CA SER A 45 8.23 -0.49 -13.50
C SER A 45 6.97 -1.34 -13.60
N LEU A 46 6.40 -1.72 -12.46
CA LEU A 46 5.16 -2.51 -12.37
C LEU A 46 4.01 -1.56 -12.09
N SER A 47 3.30 -1.12 -13.13
CA SER A 47 2.07 -0.33 -12.95
C SER A 47 0.99 -1.11 -12.20
N MET A 48 1.07 -2.44 -12.18
CA MET A 48 0.18 -3.33 -11.45
C MET A 48 0.92 -4.57 -10.94
N ILE A 49 0.41 -5.16 -9.87
CA ILE A 49 0.87 -6.47 -9.38
C ILE A 49 0.10 -7.56 -10.14
N PRO A 50 0.78 -8.55 -10.73
CA PRO A 50 0.12 -9.66 -11.43
C PRO A 50 -0.70 -10.53 -10.44
N PRO A 51 -1.91 -11.00 -10.82
CA PRO A 51 -2.75 -11.84 -9.95
C PRO A 51 -2.07 -13.17 -9.57
N GLU A 52 -1.10 -13.63 -10.36
CA GLU A 52 -0.28 -14.83 -10.08
C GLU A 52 0.47 -14.75 -8.75
N ILE A 53 0.62 -13.55 -8.15
CA ILE A 53 1.17 -13.38 -6.82
C ILE A 53 0.45 -14.24 -5.78
N GLY A 54 -0.87 -14.47 -5.94
CA GLY A 54 -1.66 -15.31 -5.04
C GLY A 54 -1.22 -16.77 -5.00
N GLY A 55 -0.47 -17.25 -5.99
CA GLY A 55 0.13 -18.59 -6.00
C GLY A 55 1.29 -18.75 -5.01
N LEU A 56 1.87 -17.64 -4.52
CA LEU A 56 2.99 -17.65 -3.59
C LEU A 56 2.52 -17.81 -2.13
N VAL A 57 1.74 -18.84 -1.84
CA VAL A 57 1.06 -19.05 -0.55
C VAL A 57 1.97 -19.08 0.69
N PHE A 58 3.27 -19.33 0.50
CA PHE A 58 4.29 -19.34 1.56
C PHE A 58 5.11 -18.05 1.66
N LEU A 59 4.78 -17.03 0.86
CA LEU A 59 5.49 -15.75 0.85
C LEU A 59 5.35 -15.06 2.21
N ARG A 60 6.48 -14.68 2.80
CA ARG A 60 6.52 -13.96 4.09
C ARG A 60 6.82 -12.49 3.94
N GLU A 61 7.54 -12.12 2.90
CA GLU A 61 7.96 -10.75 2.66
C GLU A 61 7.76 -10.38 1.19
N LEU A 62 6.98 -9.32 0.96
CA LEU A 62 6.76 -8.73 -0.35
C LEU A 62 7.19 -7.26 -0.31
N VAL A 63 8.21 -6.92 -1.10
CA VAL A 63 8.76 -5.57 -1.19
C VAL A 63 8.62 -5.07 -2.63
N LEU A 64 7.73 -4.10 -2.82
CA LEU A 64 7.39 -3.50 -4.09
C LEU A 64 7.48 -1.99 -3.99
N ARG A 65 8.70 -1.49 -3.77
CA ARG A 65 8.96 -0.04 -3.66
C ARG A 65 9.22 0.58 -5.02
N ARG A 66 8.72 1.80 -5.26
CA ARG A 66 9.03 2.61 -6.47
C ARG A 66 8.56 1.98 -7.79
N HIS A 67 7.33 1.49 -7.83
CA HIS A 67 6.76 0.85 -9.02
C HIS A 67 5.58 1.59 -9.66
N GLU A 68 5.18 2.73 -9.10
CA GLU A 68 4.00 3.49 -9.57
C GLU A 68 2.68 2.71 -9.46
N ILE A 69 2.62 1.72 -8.58
CA ILE A 69 1.43 0.89 -8.36
C ILE A 69 0.29 1.78 -7.85
N SER A 70 -0.85 1.73 -8.53
CA SER A 70 -2.08 2.42 -8.09
C SER A 70 -3.17 1.47 -7.61
N LEU A 71 -3.13 0.19 -8.03
CA LEU A 71 -4.12 -0.82 -7.71
C LEU A 71 -3.45 -2.10 -7.19
N LEU A 72 -4.07 -2.72 -6.19
CA LEU A 72 -3.67 -4.00 -5.61
C LEU A 72 -4.66 -5.09 -6.03
N PRO A 73 -4.19 -6.23 -6.57
CA PRO A 73 -5.06 -7.34 -6.96
C PRO A 73 -5.64 -8.03 -5.73
N THR A 74 -6.85 -8.58 -5.86
CA THR A 74 -7.52 -9.29 -4.76
C THR A 74 -6.73 -10.50 -4.27
N GLU A 75 -5.97 -11.12 -5.18
CA GLU A 75 -5.12 -12.29 -4.96
C GLU A 75 -3.98 -12.01 -3.98
N LEU A 76 -3.53 -10.75 -3.87
CA LEU A 76 -2.52 -10.35 -2.90
C LEU A 76 -2.99 -10.62 -1.46
N PHE A 77 -4.29 -10.49 -1.20
CA PHE A 77 -4.87 -10.63 0.14
C PHE A 77 -5.12 -12.08 0.54
N GLY A 78 -4.90 -13.04 -0.38
CA GLY A 78 -4.88 -14.47 -0.10
C GLY A 78 -3.53 -14.99 0.42
N LEU A 79 -2.53 -14.12 0.60
CA LEU A 79 -1.21 -14.49 1.12
C LEU A 79 -1.22 -14.64 2.65
N ASP A 80 -1.79 -15.73 3.14
CA ASP A 80 -1.99 -15.99 4.57
C ASP A 80 -0.69 -16.01 5.40
N CYS A 81 0.45 -16.29 4.76
CA CYS A 81 1.77 -16.32 5.41
C CYS A 81 2.50 -14.98 5.42
N LEU A 82 1.94 -13.92 4.82
CA LEU A 82 2.64 -12.66 4.64
C LEU A 82 2.82 -11.94 5.98
N GLU A 83 4.08 -11.65 6.33
CA GLU A 83 4.48 -10.97 7.56
C GLU A 83 4.93 -9.53 7.30
N THR A 84 5.50 -9.26 6.13
CA THR A 84 5.97 -7.92 5.74
C THR A 84 5.45 -7.56 4.35
N LEU A 85 4.75 -6.43 4.27
CA LEU A 85 4.30 -5.83 3.02
C LEU A 85 4.83 -4.41 2.92
N ASP A 86 5.63 -4.15 1.89
CA ASP A 86 6.15 -2.83 1.61
C ASP A 86 5.74 -2.36 0.22
N LEU A 87 4.86 -1.37 0.19
CA LEU A 87 4.34 -0.72 -1.00
C LEU A 87 4.74 0.77 -1.01
N SER A 88 5.86 1.11 -0.39
CA SER A 88 6.30 2.49 -0.28
C SER A 88 6.72 3.08 -1.63
N ARG A 89 6.52 4.39 -1.83
CA ARG A 89 6.86 5.14 -3.05
C ARG A 89 6.11 4.62 -4.27
N ASN A 90 4.81 4.40 -4.12
CA ASN A 90 3.90 4.08 -5.21
C ASN A 90 2.88 5.22 -5.39
N ARG A 91 1.76 4.94 -6.06
CA ARG A 91 0.70 5.91 -6.34
C ARG A 91 -0.65 5.41 -5.81
N LEU A 92 -0.63 4.73 -4.67
CA LEU A 92 -1.84 4.21 -4.03
C LEU A 92 -2.70 5.38 -3.55
N GLU A 93 -3.89 5.51 -4.13
CA GLU A 93 -4.93 6.47 -3.71
C GLU A 93 -5.78 5.91 -2.58
N ASP A 94 -6.07 4.61 -2.66
CA ASP A 94 -6.86 3.88 -1.68
C ASP A 94 -6.16 2.56 -1.31
N LEU A 95 -6.49 2.07 -0.12
CA LEU A 95 -6.12 0.74 0.33
C LEU A 95 -7.40 -0.09 0.49
N PRO A 96 -7.54 -1.22 -0.23
CA PRO A 96 -8.75 -2.02 -0.22
C PRO A 96 -9.00 -2.64 1.15
N ILE A 97 -10.28 -2.89 1.47
CA ILE A 97 -10.69 -3.42 2.80
C ILE A 97 -10.14 -4.82 3.05
N GLU A 98 -9.84 -5.55 1.98
CA GLU A 98 -9.26 -6.88 1.92
C GLU A 98 -7.86 -6.92 2.53
N ILE A 99 -7.16 -5.79 2.71
CA ILE A 99 -5.89 -5.74 3.44
C ILE A 99 -5.98 -6.42 4.81
N ALA A 100 -7.13 -6.35 5.46
CA ALA A 100 -7.38 -6.96 6.75
C ALA A 100 -7.34 -8.51 6.73
N GLN A 101 -7.40 -9.14 5.55
CA GLN A 101 -7.27 -10.58 5.37
C GLN A 101 -5.84 -11.08 5.64
N LEU A 102 -4.83 -10.19 5.55
CA LEU A 102 -3.43 -10.50 5.85
C LEU A 102 -3.19 -10.63 7.37
N ARG A 103 -3.79 -11.65 7.99
CA ARG A 103 -3.87 -11.81 9.46
C ARG A 103 -2.51 -11.99 10.15
N ARG A 104 -1.48 -12.40 9.42
CA ARG A 104 -0.12 -12.58 9.93
C ARG A 104 0.76 -11.36 9.70
N LEU A 105 0.24 -10.29 9.10
CA LEU A 105 1.03 -9.11 8.76
C LEU A 105 1.53 -8.42 10.03
N GLN A 106 2.86 -8.28 10.10
CA GLN A 106 3.59 -7.67 11.20
C GLN A 106 4.09 -6.27 10.83
N LYS A 107 4.40 -6.04 9.56
CA LYS A 107 4.93 -4.77 9.07
C LYS A 107 4.18 -4.35 7.80
N LEU A 108 3.61 -3.15 7.84
CA LEU A 108 2.95 -2.52 6.70
C LEU A 108 3.60 -1.17 6.44
N HIS A 109 4.26 -1.06 5.29
CA HIS A 109 4.89 0.17 4.83
C HIS A 109 4.16 0.70 3.59
N LEU A 110 3.57 1.88 3.72
CA LEU A 110 2.79 2.59 2.71
C LEU A 110 3.33 4.01 2.52
N ASP A 111 4.60 4.25 2.88
CA ASP A 111 5.18 5.58 2.83
C ASP A 111 5.19 6.15 1.41
N HIS A 112 5.07 7.46 1.23
CA HIS A 112 5.13 8.11 -0.07
C HIS A 112 4.10 7.53 -1.06
N ASN A 113 2.83 7.58 -0.68
CA ASN A 113 1.70 7.30 -1.55
C ASN A 113 0.77 8.53 -1.53
N ILE A 114 -0.47 8.39 -2.01
CA ILE A 114 -1.47 9.48 -2.05
C ILE A 114 -2.74 9.10 -1.28
N LEU A 115 -2.59 8.25 -0.25
CA LEU A 115 -3.68 7.78 0.58
C LEU A 115 -4.35 8.94 1.33
N GLN A 116 -5.67 9.07 1.20
CA GLN A 116 -6.47 10.06 1.94
C GLN A 116 -7.04 9.50 3.25
N GLU A 117 -7.26 8.18 3.30
CA GLU A 117 -7.72 7.48 4.48
C GLU A 117 -7.15 6.05 4.54
N LEU A 118 -7.25 5.45 5.73
CA LEU A 118 -7.00 4.04 5.94
C LEU A 118 -8.33 3.33 6.13
N PRO A 119 -8.54 2.14 5.52
CA PRO A 119 -9.77 1.40 5.71
C PRO A 119 -9.95 1.01 7.18
N SER A 120 -11.17 1.18 7.69
CA SER A 120 -11.52 0.86 9.09
C SER A 120 -11.20 -0.59 9.48
N GLN A 121 -11.13 -1.48 8.50
CA GLN A 121 -10.86 -2.90 8.67
C GLN A 121 -9.43 -3.19 9.13
N ILE A 122 -8.47 -2.27 8.95
CA ILE A 122 -7.12 -2.41 9.54
C ILE A 122 -7.22 -2.60 11.06
N VAL A 123 -8.11 -1.84 11.71
CA VAL A 123 -8.34 -1.87 13.15
C VAL A 123 -9.52 -2.75 13.56
N GLY A 124 -10.18 -3.41 12.60
CA GLY A 124 -11.39 -4.19 12.83
C GLY A 124 -12.63 -3.31 13.09
N ARG A 125 -13.82 -3.87 12.87
CA ARG A 125 -15.09 -3.23 13.23
C ARG A 125 -15.44 -3.58 14.68
N ARG A 126 -16.39 -2.83 15.29
CA ARG A 126 -16.94 -3.11 16.63
C ARG A 126 -17.49 -4.53 16.83
N ARG A 127 -17.68 -5.32 15.77
CA ARG A 127 -18.01 -6.75 15.85
C ARG A 127 -16.71 -7.54 15.91
N SER A 128 -16.50 -8.24 17.03
CA SER A 128 -15.29 -8.98 17.40
C SER A 128 -14.78 -9.98 16.35
N ASP A 129 -15.58 -10.32 15.34
CA ASP A 129 -15.31 -11.41 14.41
C ASP A 129 -14.79 -10.92 13.04
N SER A 130 -14.70 -9.61 12.81
CA SER A 130 -14.13 -9.08 11.56
C SER A 130 -12.62 -9.25 11.56
N PRO A 131 -12.01 -9.74 10.46
CA PRO A 131 -10.56 -9.78 10.34
C PRO A 131 -9.98 -8.38 10.50
N ASN A 132 -8.81 -8.30 11.14
CA ASN A 132 -8.03 -7.08 11.35
C ASN A 132 -6.53 -7.41 11.38
N LEU A 133 -5.70 -6.37 11.45
CA LEU A 133 -4.24 -6.51 11.52
C LEU A 133 -3.74 -6.57 12.97
N SER A 134 -4.34 -7.41 13.83
CA SER A 134 -3.97 -7.53 15.26
C SER A 134 -2.53 -8.06 15.52
N PHE A 135 -1.85 -8.54 14.49
CA PHE A 135 -0.43 -8.92 14.55
C PHE A 135 0.53 -7.80 14.11
N LEU A 136 0.01 -6.63 13.73
CA LEU A 136 0.81 -5.53 13.23
C LEU A 136 1.67 -4.92 14.34
N HIS A 137 2.97 -4.90 14.13
CA HIS A 137 3.97 -4.30 14.99
C HIS A 137 4.43 -2.93 14.47
N THR A 138 4.45 -2.77 13.15
CA THR A 138 4.91 -1.55 12.47
C THR A 138 3.89 -1.12 11.43
N LEU A 139 3.39 0.10 11.57
CA LEU A 139 2.59 0.78 10.56
C LEU A 139 3.31 2.07 10.15
N SER A 140 3.66 2.17 8.88
CA SER A 140 4.30 3.35 8.30
C SER A 140 3.46 3.88 7.15
N VAL A 141 2.99 5.11 7.27
CA VAL A 141 2.13 5.82 6.32
C VAL A 141 2.65 7.23 6.08
N ARG A 142 3.97 7.44 6.22
CA ARG A 142 4.59 8.77 6.09
C ARG A 142 4.41 9.31 4.68
N HIS A 143 4.36 10.64 4.52
CA HIS A 143 4.19 11.26 3.19
C HIS A 143 2.96 10.72 2.45
N ASN A 144 1.79 10.87 3.06
CA ASN A 144 0.49 10.61 2.45
C ASN A 144 -0.40 11.87 2.65
N ARG A 145 -1.71 11.75 2.44
CA ARG A 145 -2.69 12.83 2.61
C ARG A 145 -3.74 12.47 3.68
N LEU A 146 -3.34 11.67 4.67
CA LEU A 146 -4.26 11.17 5.69
C LEU A 146 -4.75 12.33 6.56
N LYS A 147 -6.07 12.49 6.65
CA LYS A 147 -6.70 13.52 7.50
C LYS A 147 -6.98 13.03 8.91
N LYS A 148 -7.14 11.72 9.08
CA LYS A 148 -7.46 11.05 10.34
C LYS A 148 -6.81 9.68 10.40
N LEU A 149 -6.47 9.23 11.60
CA LEU A 149 -6.21 7.82 11.89
C LEU A 149 -7.51 7.13 12.32
N PRO A 150 -7.65 5.81 12.13
CA PRO A 150 -8.81 5.06 12.61
C PRO A 150 -9.03 5.26 14.12
N ARG A 151 -10.29 5.41 14.53
CA ARG A 151 -10.64 5.72 15.94
C ARG A 151 -10.18 4.63 16.89
N GLU A 152 -10.41 3.38 16.54
CA GLU A 152 -10.08 2.17 17.31
C GLU A 152 -8.63 1.70 17.07
N ILE A 153 -7.67 2.61 16.87
CA ILE A 153 -6.26 2.26 16.65
C ILE A 153 -5.67 1.39 17.78
N ASN A 154 -6.23 1.48 18.99
CA ASN A 154 -5.87 0.65 20.14
C ASN A 154 -6.10 -0.85 19.94
N SER A 155 -6.93 -1.26 18.97
CA SER A 155 -7.11 -2.67 18.62
C SER A 155 -5.85 -3.32 18.02
N LEU A 156 -4.91 -2.50 17.54
CA LEU A 156 -3.57 -2.94 17.13
C LEU A 156 -2.71 -3.15 18.39
N VAL A 157 -3.12 -4.10 19.23
CA VAL A 157 -2.57 -4.35 20.57
C VAL A 157 -1.06 -4.67 20.58
N ARG A 158 -0.51 -5.07 19.43
CA ARG A 158 0.93 -5.36 19.23
C ARG A 158 1.71 -4.22 18.57
N LEU A 159 1.07 -3.11 18.25
CA LEU A 159 1.72 -2.00 17.55
C LEU A 159 2.80 -1.38 18.43
N ARG A 160 4.02 -1.35 17.89
CA ARG A 160 5.23 -0.79 18.55
C ARG A 160 5.72 0.47 17.85
N VAL A 161 5.51 0.55 16.54
CA VAL A 161 6.00 1.65 15.70
C VAL A 161 4.86 2.17 14.85
N LEU A 162 4.53 3.44 15.03
CA LEU A 162 3.55 4.17 14.21
C LEU A 162 4.25 5.39 13.60
N LEU A 163 4.49 5.37 12.30
CA LEU A 163 5.10 6.47 11.57
C LEU A 163 4.06 7.08 10.61
N ALA A 164 3.53 8.24 10.96
CA ALA A 164 2.52 8.96 10.20
C ALA A 164 2.93 10.42 9.92
N SER A 165 4.24 10.70 9.94
CA SER A 165 4.77 12.04 9.64
C SER A 165 4.42 12.51 8.22
N HIS A 166 4.36 13.81 7.98
CA HIS A 166 4.04 14.39 6.67
C HIS A 166 2.68 13.88 6.13
N ASN A 167 1.62 14.20 6.87
CA ASN A 167 0.23 13.94 6.50
C ASN A 167 -0.61 15.19 6.81
N GLU A 168 -1.94 15.07 6.71
CA GLU A 168 -2.91 16.14 6.99
C GLU A 168 -3.69 15.88 8.31
N LEU A 169 -3.12 15.11 9.24
CA LEU A 169 -3.81 14.72 10.47
C LEU A 169 -4.13 15.96 11.31
N GLN A 170 -5.39 16.13 11.69
CA GLN A 170 -5.83 17.28 12.51
C GLN A 170 -5.79 16.99 14.01
N GLU A 171 -5.97 15.72 14.37
CA GLU A 171 -5.98 15.23 15.74
C GLU A 171 -5.52 13.77 15.75
N LEU A 172 -5.07 13.30 16.92
CA LEU A 172 -4.93 11.87 17.17
C LEU A 172 -6.20 11.33 17.84
N PRO A 173 -6.65 10.11 17.49
CA PRO A 173 -7.77 9.49 18.17
C PRO A 173 -7.43 9.30 19.65
N ARG A 174 -8.38 9.57 20.55
CA ARG A 174 -8.16 9.49 22.02
C ARG A 174 -7.53 8.16 22.46
N LEU A 175 -7.98 7.07 21.82
CA LEU A 175 -7.54 5.70 22.08
C LEU A 175 -6.08 5.42 21.67
N VAL A 176 -5.40 6.31 20.96
CA VAL A 176 -3.94 6.18 20.71
C VAL A 176 -3.16 6.08 22.02
N SER A 177 -3.69 6.70 23.09
CA SER A 177 -3.12 6.66 24.43
C SER A 177 -3.20 5.28 25.07
N GLU A 178 -4.01 4.36 24.54
CA GLU A 178 -4.20 2.99 25.04
C GLU A 178 -3.31 1.97 24.32
N LEU A 179 -2.43 2.40 23.41
CA LEU A 179 -1.43 1.54 22.80
C LEU A 179 -0.32 1.22 23.81
N ASP A 180 -0.52 0.16 24.59
CA ASP A 180 0.36 -0.18 25.73
C ASP A 180 1.78 -0.57 25.31
N HIS A 181 1.95 -1.07 24.09
CA HIS A 181 3.23 -1.54 23.54
C HIS A 181 3.91 -0.54 22.60
N ILE A 182 3.34 0.65 22.39
CA ILE A 182 3.94 1.66 21.51
C ILE A 182 5.31 2.10 22.05
N ARG A 183 6.30 2.15 21.18
CA ARG A 183 7.68 2.56 21.48
C ARG A 183 8.06 3.80 20.70
N VAL A 184 7.66 3.84 19.43
CA VAL A 184 7.94 4.94 18.52
C VAL A 184 6.63 5.41 17.93
N ILE A 185 6.33 6.69 18.12
CA ILE A 185 5.29 7.37 17.37
C ILE A 185 5.89 8.63 16.76
N ASP A 186 5.75 8.75 15.45
CA ASP A 186 6.11 9.96 14.73
C ASP A 186 4.89 10.45 13.96
N VAL A 187 4.36 11.59 14.41
CA VAL A 187 3.23 12.28 13.80
C VAL A 187 3.62 13.72 13.43
N SER A 188 4.93 13.98 13.32
CA SER A 188 5.45 15.29 12.94
C SER A 188 4.96 15.73 11.56
N PHE A 189 5.02 17.03 11.26
CA PHE A 189 4.57 17.57 9.97
C PHE A 189 3.12 17.18 9.63
N ASN A 190 2.23 17.35 10.61
CA ASN A 190 0.78 17.23 10.48
C ASN A 190 0.13 18.53 10.98
N ALA A 191 -1.21 18.61 10.94
CA ALA A 191 -2.00 19.70 11.49
C ALA A 191 -2.45 19.44 12.96
N ILE A 192 -1.77 18.54 13.68
CA ILE A 192 -2.09 18.17 15.05
C ILE A 192 -1.73 19.33 15.99
N ARG A 193 -2.71 19.86 16.72
CA ARG A 193 -2.53 20.98 17.65
C ARG A 193 -2.04 20.56 19.03
N GLU A 194 -2.47 19.38 19.47
CA GLU A 194 -2.17 18.85 20.79
C GLU A 194 -1.96 17.34 20.74
N LEU A 195 -1.03 16.85 21.55
CA LEU A 195 -0.86 15.43 21.79
C LEU A 195 -1.53 15.08 23.13
N PRO A 196 -2.22 13.93 23.24
CA PRO A 196 -2.79 13.50 24.51
C PRO A 196 -1.70 13.35 25.58
N MET A 197 -1.85 14.03 26.72
CA MET A 197 -0.90 13.94 27.83
C MET A 197 -0.56 12.50 28.27
N PRO A 198 -1.53 11.56 28.35
CA PRO A 198 -1.22 10.17 28.68
C PRO A 198 -0.24 9.51 27.69
N LEU A 199 -0.34 9.84 26.40
CA LEU A 199 0.57 9.35 25.38
C LEU A 199 1.98 9.93 25.57
N MET A 200 2.08 11.25 25.78
CA MET A 200 3.37 11.93 26.01
C MET A 200 4.11 11.35 27.22
N ASN A 201 3.40 11.16 28.33
CA ASN A 201 3.99 10.60 29.54
C ASN A 201 4.53 9.18 29.30
N ARG A 202 3.80 8.32 28.59
CA ARG A 202 4.27 6.96 28.28
C ARG A 202 5.56 6.96 27.46
N LEU A 203 5.67 7.83 26.47
CA LEU A 203 6.85 7.90 25.59
C LEU A 203 8.08 8.45 26.33
N ALA A 204 7.88 9.40 27.25
CA ALA A 204 8.97 9.99 28.03
C ALA A 204 9.64 9.00 29.00
N HIS A 205 8.90 8.01 29.51
CA HIS A 205 9.38 7.07 30.54
C HIS A 205 9.96 5.75 29.98
N ARG A 206 9.96 5.54 28.66
CA ARG A 206 10.43 4.29 28.01
C ARG A 206 11.81 4.44 27.32
N ARG A 207 12.76 5.13 27.98
CA ARG A 207 14.18 5.15 27.55
C ARG A 207 14.89 3.83 27.82
#